data_AF-A0A9E3WU90-F1
#
_entry.id   AF-A0A9E3WU90-F1
#
_cell.length_a   1.000
_cell.length_b   1.000
_cell.length_c   1.000
_cell.angle_alpha   90.00
_cell.angle_beta   90.00
_cell.angle_gamma   90.00
#
_symmetry.space_group_name_H-M   'P 1'
#
loop_
_entity.id
_entity.type
_entity.pdbx_description
1 polymer ?
#
loop_
_entity_poly.entity_id
_entity_poly.type
_entity_poly.pdbx_seq_one_letter_code
_entity_poly.pdbx_strand_id
1 'polypeptide(L)'
;MKKLLWPSLAGAIVLALIVFGYQYLGQSGPRSPEALEQDALHASSVDDRELAAAELSDWGEAAQDHMRRVLAQADSPSVRSLMIQGLGNVYDYESMDVFLAALDDESELVRGRAAAAVRKMLGRALAFDPSAEPAEREKAAELMRKEWKGLKGTPLLEDFKARVKNHTGGM
;
A
#
# COMPACT_ATOMS: atom_id res chain seq x y z
N MET A 1 -46.89 -29.65 -28.91
CA MET A 1 -46.79 -28.18 -28.66
C MET A 1 -46.34 -28.00 -27.21
N LYS A 2 -45.06 -27.65 -26.98
CA LYS A 2 -44.53 -27.45 -25.61
C LYS A 2 -45.01 -26.07 -25.13
N LYS A 3 -45.80 -26.03 -24.05
CA LYS A 3 -46.21 -24.76 -23.43
C LYS A 3 -44.98 -24.14 -22.77
N LEU A 4 -44.47 -23.07 -23.38
CA LEU A 4 -43.45 -22.21 -22.79
C LEU A 4 -44.11 -21.48 -21.61
N LEU A 5 -43.88 -21.98 -20.40
CA LEU A 5 -44.31 -21.37 -19.15
C LEU A 5 -43.52 -20.07 -18.95
N TRP A 6 -44.10 -18.94 -19.33
CA TRP A 6 -43.53 -17.63 -18.99
C TRP A 6 -43.80 -17.37 -17.50
N PRO A 7 -42.77 -17.06 -16.68
CA PRO A 7 -42.99 -16.79 -15.27
C PRO A 7 -43.88 -15.55 -15.11
N SER A 8 -44.81 -15.60 -14.15
CA SER A 8 -45.62 -14.44 -13.77
C SER A 8 -44.70 -13.28 -13.35
N LEU A 9 -45.15 -12.04 -13.55
CA LEU A 9 -44.40 -10.83 -13.19
C LEU A 9 -43.90 -10.87 -11.73
N ALA A 10 -44.68 -11.47 -10.83
CA ALA A 10 -44.31 -11.71 -9.43
C ALA A 10 -43.11 -12.67 -9.27
N GLY A 11 -43.06 -13.75 -10.06
CA GLY A 11 -41.93 -14.68 -10.07
C GLY A 11 -40.63 -14.04 -10.58
N ALA A 12 -40.73 -13.17 -11.60
CA ALA A 12 -39.58 -12.42 -12.11
C ALA A 12 -39.06 -11.38 -11.10
N ILE A 13 -39.95 -10.71 -10.34
CA ILE A 13 -39.57 -9.77 -9.28
C ILE A 13 -38.87 -10.48 -8.13
N VAL A 14 -39.37 -11.63 -7.68
CA VAL A 14 -38.72 -12.41 -6.62
C VAL A 14 -37.33 -12.88 -7.05
N LEU A 15 -37.19 -13.37 -8.28
CA LEU A 15 -35.88 -13.76 -8.84
C LEU A 15 -34.94 -12.55 -8.94
N ALA A 16 -35.45 -11.39 -9.37
CA ALA A 16 -34.67 -10.16 -9.42
C ALA A 16 -34.23 -9.71 -8.02
N LEU A 17 -35.11 -9.76 -7.01
CA LEU A 17 -34.77 -9.41 -5.62
C LEU A 17 -33.81 -10.40 -4.97
N ILE A 18 -33.83 -11.67 -5.37
CA ILE A 18 -32.83 -12.66 -4.94
C ILE A 18 -31.49 -12.35 -5.62
N VAL A 19 -31.46 -12.11 -6.93
CA VAL A 19 -30.22 -11.78 -7.66
C VAL A 19 -29.62 -10.45 -7.18
N PHE A 20 -30.43 -9.39 -7.08
CA PHE A 20 -30.02 -8.11 -6.49
C PHE A 20 -29.69 -8.29 -5.01
N GLY A 21 -30.48 -9.06 -4.27
CA GLY A 21 -30.21 -9.40 -2.88
C GLY A 21 -28.83 -10.01 -2.72
N TYR A 22 -28.44 -11.01 -3.52
CA TYR A 22 -27.10 -11.60 -3.51
C TYR A 22 -26.00 -10.63 -3.96
N GLN A 23 -26.27 -9.71 -4.90
CA GLN A 23 -25.31 -8.67 -5.31
C GLN A 23 -25.06 -7.63 -4.21
N TYR A 24 -26.06 -7.33 -3.36
CA TYR A 24 -25.95 -6.31 -2.30
C TYR A 24 -25.73 -6.88 -0.89
N LEU A 25 -26.14 -8.12 -0.61
CA LEU A 25 -25.92 -8.83 0.66
C LEU A 25 -24.54 -9.52 0.72
N GLY A 26 -23.76 -9.51 -0.37
CA GLY A 26 -22.47 -10.20 -0.48
C GLY A 26 -21.24 -9.42 0.00
N GLN A 27 -21.36 -8.16 0.42
CA GLN A 27 -20.20 -7.32 0.82
C GLN A 27 -20.01 -7.15 2.33
N SER A 28 -20.42 -8.13 3.15
CA SER A 28 -20.27 -8.05 4.61
C SER A 28 -18.91 -8.54 5.13
N GLY A 29 -17.96 -8.87 4.23
CA GLY A 29 -16.59 -9.25 4.57
C GLY A 29 -15.57 -8.17 4.15
N PRO A 30 -14.37 -8.14 4.75
CA PRO A 30 -13.32 -7.21 4.33
C PRO A 30 -13.02 -7.37 2.84
N ARG A 31 -12.88 -6.25 2.12
CA ARG A 31 -12.51 -6.26 0.70
C ARG A 31 -11.17 -6.96 0.52
N SER A 32 -11.04 -7.83 -0.49
CA SER A 32 -9.78 -8.53 -0.76
C SER A 32 -8.67 -7.55 -1.17
N PRO A 33 -7.39 -7.88 -0.94
CA PRO A 33 -6.28 -7.06 -1.41
C PRO A 33 -6.31 -6.76 -2.91
N GLU A 34 -6.79 -7.70 -3.73
CA GLU A 34 -6.93 -7.51 -5.17
C GLU A 34 -8.01 -6.48 -5.53
N ALA A 35 -9.18 -6.53 -4.88
CA ALA A 35 -10.22 -5.52 -5.09
C ALA A 35 -9.75 -4.13 -4.64
N LEU A 36 -9.05 -4.07 -3.49
CA LEU A 36 -8.49 -2.84 -2.96
C LEU A 36 -7.38 -2.26 -3.84
N GLU A 37 -6.53 -3.10 -4.44
CA GLU A 37 -5.55 -2.66 -5.45
C GLU A 37 -6.25 -2.01 -6.65
N GLN A 38 -7.29 -2.65 -7.20
CA GLN A 38 -8.05 -2.12 -8.32
C GLN A 38 -8.69 -0.77 -7.96
N ASP A 39 -9.33 -0.69 -6.79
CA ASP A 39 -9.98 0.54 -6.34
C ASP A 39 -8.94 1.64 -6.06
N ALA A 40 -7.80 1.33 -5.45
CA ALA A 40 -6.74 2.30 -5.17
C ALA A 40 -6.14 2.92 -6.44
N LEU A 41 -6.12 2.18 -7.55
CA LEU A 41 -5.59 2.64 -8.83
C LEU A 41 -6.63 3.28 -9.74
N HIS A 42 -7.88 2.81 -9.69
CA HIS A 42 -8.85 3.08 -10.76
C HIS A 42 -10.20 3.61 -10.29
N ALA A 43 -10.47 3.69 -8.98
CA ALA A 43 -11.70 4.30 -8.51
C ALA A 43 -11.79 5.75 -9.01
N SER A 44 -12.99 6.16 -9.43
CA SER A 44 -13.21 7.48 -10.04
C SER A 44 -12.96 8.61 -9.06
N SER A 45 -13.34 8.43 -7.79
CA SER A 45 -13.12 9.41 -6.73
C SER A 45 -11.71 9.30 -6.17
N VAL A 46 -11.09 10.45 -5.88
CA VAL A 46 -9.81 10.50 -5.15
C VAL A 46 -9.97 9.88 -3.76
N ASP A 47 -11.07 10.22 -3.07
CA ASP A 47 -11.35 9.73 -1.72
C ASP A 47 -11.50 8.20 -1.69
N ASP A 48 -12.14 7.62 -2.71
CA ASP A 48 -12.31 6.16 -2.81
C ASP A 48 -10.97 5.46 -3.06
N ARG A 49 -10.09 6.06 -3.88
CA ARG A 49 -8.72 5.55 -4.09
C ARG A 49 -7.90 5.58 -2.81
N GLU A 50 -7.99 6.67 -2.05
CA GLU A 50 -7.29 6.84 -0.78
C GLU A 50 -7.81 5.89 0.29
N LEU A 51 -9.14 5.71 0.38
CA LEU A 51 -9.76 4.75 1.29
C LEU A 51 -9.33 3.32 0.96
N ALA A 52 -9.37 2.93 -0.31
CA ALA A 52 -8.91 1.62 -0.75
C ALA A 52 -7.42 1.39 -0.44
N ALA A 53 -6.58 2.41 -0.64
CA ALA A 53 -5.15 2.35 -0.28
C ALA A 53 -4.93 2.23 1.23
N ALA A 54 -5.72 2.92 2.05
CA ALA A 54 -5.64 2.81 3.51
C ALA A 54 -6.04 1.41 3.96
N GLU A 55 -7.17 0.88 3.49
CA GLU A 55 -7.60 -0.49 3.78
C GLU A 55 -6.58 -1.52 3.30
N LEU A 56 -5.96 -1.32 2.13
CA LEU A 56 -4.92 -2.21 1.62
C LEU A 56 -3.66 -2.21 2.51
N SER A 57 -3.31 -1.05 3.07
CA SER A 57 -2.22 -0.95 4.05
C SER A 57 -2.54 -1.70 5.35
N ASP A 58 -3.80 -1.71 5.78
CA ASP A 58 -4.24 -2.39 7.00
C ASP A 58 -4.18 -3.92 6.89
N TRP A 59 -4.22 -4.47 5.66
CA TRP A 59 -3.98 -5.90 5.42
C TRP A 59 -2.56 -6.36 5.76
N GLY A 60 -1.60 -5.44 5.89
CA GLY A 60 -0.25 -5.74 6.34
C GLY A 60 0.50 -6.71 5.42
N GLU A 61 1.17 -7.71 5.99
CA GLU A 61 2.06 -8.62 5.25
C GLU A 61 1.32 -9.38 4.14
N ALA A 62 0.04 -9.71 4.35
CA ALA A 62 -0.79 -10.41 3.37
C ALA A 62 -1.06 -9.61 2.08
N ALA A 63 -0.87 -8.29 2.09
CA ALA A 63 -1.09 -7.41 0.95
C ALA A 63 0.20 -6.80 0.36
N GLN A 64 1.40 -7.26 0.76
CA GLN A 64 2.67 -6.69 0.34
C GLN A 64 2.81 -6.52 -1.18
N ASP A 65 2.56 -7.57 -1.94
CA ASP A 65 2.69 -7.51 -3.40
C ASP A 65 1.68 -6.57 -4.06
N HIS A 66 0.47 -6.49 -3.50
CA HIS A 66 -0.55 -5.54 -3.94
C HIS A 66 -0.10 -4.11 -3.67
N MET A 67 0.40 -3.83 -2.46
CA MET A 67 0.92 -2.50 -2.10
C MET A 67 2.08 -2.05 -2.99
N ARG A 68 3.01 -2.96 -3.35
CA ARG A 68 4.11 -2.66 -4.28
C ARG A 68 3.59 -2.27 -5.66
N ARG A 69 2.60 -3.00 -6.18
CA ARG A 69 1.98 -2.69 -7.49
C ARG A 69 1.22 -1.37 -7.47
N VAL A 70 0.52 -1.06 -6.38
CA VAL A 70 -0.15 0.24 -6.22
C VAL A 70 0.88 1.37 -6.17
N LEU A 71 1.93 1.23 -5.36
CA LEU A 71 2.99 2.25 -5.26
C LEU A 71 3.66 2.55 -6.61
N ALA A 72 3.85 1.54 -7.44
CA ALA A 72 4.48 1.70 -8.76
C ALA A 72 3.59 2.41 -9.80
N GLN A 73 2.27 2.43 -9.60
CA GLN A 73 1.30 2.90 -10.61
C GLN A 73 0.47 4.10 -10.15
N ALA A 74 0.43 4.41 -8.85
CA ALA A 74 -0.47 5.41 -8.30
C ALA A 74 -0.01 6.85 -8.60
N ASP A 75 -0.87 7.62 -9.25
CA ASP A 75 -0.65 9.05 -9.50
C ASP A 75 -0.94 9.92 -8.27
N SER A 76 -1.82 9.47 -7.36
CA SER A 76 -2.16 10.23 -6.15
C SER A 76 -1.02 10.21 -5.14
N PRO A 77 -0.51 11.39 -4.70
CA PRO A 77 0.51 11.44 -3.65
C PRO A 77 0.07 10.80 -2.33
N SER A 78 -1.20 10.96 -1.95
CA SER A 78 -1.76 10.33 -0.75
C SER A 78 -1.68 8.81 -0.85
N VAL A 79 -2.09 8.24 -1.98
CA VAL A 79 -2.05 6.79 -2.22
C VAL A 79 -0.60 6.28 -2.17
N ARG A 80 0.35 6.94 -2.86
CA ARG A 80 1.77 6.57 -2.78
C ARG A 80 2.28 6.61 -1.34
N SER A 81 1.93 7.65 -0.58
CA SER A 81 2.36 7.84 0.81
C SER A 81 1.80 6.76 1.75
N LEU A 82 0.56 6.29 1.51
CA LEU A 82 -0.07 5.20 2.24
C LEU A 82 0.61 3.87 1.93
N MET A 83 0.94 3.59 0.66
CA MET A 83 1.67 2.38 0.29
C MET A 83 3.07 2.35 0.89
N ILE A 84 3.80 3.47 0.87
CA ILE A 84 5.12 3.57 1.54
C ILE A 84 4.99 3.32 3.04
N GLN A 85 3.94 3.85 3.67
CA GLN A 85 3.69 3.59 5.09
C GLN A 85 3.38 2.11 5.35
N GLY A 86 2.48 1.50 4.61
CA GLY A 86 2.11 0.08 4.76
C GLY A 86 3.31 -0.85 4.57
N LEU A 87 4.05 -0.66 3.47
CA LEU A 87 5.27 -1.43 3.17
C LEU A 87 6.38 -1.19 4.21
N GLY A 88 6.55 0.05 4.70
CA GLY A 88 7.46 0.35 5.81
C GLY A 88 7.00 -0.20 7.17
N ASN A 89 5.69 -0.43 7.35
CA ASN A 89 5.14 -1.04 8.55
C ASN A 89 5.45 -2.52 8.64
N VAL A 90 5.41 -3.21 7.50
CA VAL A 90 5.71 -4.63 7.37
C VAL A 90 7.19 -4.92 7.07
N TYR A 91 8.05 -3.90 7.15
CA TYR A 91 9.49 -3.99 6.90
C TYR A 91 9.83 -4.61 5.54
N ASP A 92 9.14 -4.18 4.50
CA ASP A 92 9.39 -4.64 3.15
C ASP A 92 10.73 -4.10 2.59
N TYR A 93 11.81 -4.83 2.83
CA TYR A 93 13.15 -4.51 2.33
C TYR A 93 13.29 -4.56 0.81
N GLU A 94 12.37 -5.22 0.09
CA GLU A 94 12.39 -5.22 -1.38
C GLU A 94 11.97 -3.85 -1.94
N SER A 95 11.17 -3.09 -1.18
CA SER A 95 10.77 -1.72 -1.55
C SER A 95 11.77 -0.64 -1.16
N MET A 96 12.90 -0.97 -0.53
CA MET A 96 13.87 0.02 -0.07
C MET A 96 14.38 0.93 -1.19
N ASP A 97 14.67 0.37 -2.37
CA ASP A 97 15.16 1.16 -3.51
C ASP A 97 14.07 2.12 -4.03
N VAL A 98 12.78 1.74 -3.94
CA VAL A 98 11.63 2.60 -4.26
C VAL A 98 11.50 3.73 -3.23
N PHE A 99 11.66 3.44 -1.94
CA PHE A 99 11.60 4.48 -0.90
C PHE A 99 12.72 5.50 -1.04
N LEU A 100 13.94 5.06 -1.39
CA LEU A 100 15.07 5.96 -1.63
C LEU A 100 14.85 6.85 -2.86
N ALA A 101 14.12 6.40 -3.87
CA ALA A 101 13.70 7.23 -5.00
C ALA A 101 12.59 8.22 -4.59
N ALA A 102 11.64 7.79 -3.75
CA ALA A 102 10.55 8.62 -3.26
C ALA A 102 10.99 9.78 -2.33
N LEU A 103 12.25 9.84 -1.91
CA LEU A 103 12.84 11.03 -1.26
C LEU A 103 12.89 12.25 -2.19
N ASP A 104 12.80 12.03 -3.50
CA ASP A 104 12.77 13.08 -4.53
C ASP A 104 11.37 13.31 -5.12
N ASP A 105 10.33 12.65 -4.59
CA ASP A 105 8.96 12.82 -5.05
C ASP A 105 8.54 14.31 -4.96
N GLU A 106 7.72 14.78 -5.90
CA GLU A 106 7.24 16.15 -5.94
C GLU A 106 6.41 16.52 -4.71
N SER A 107 5.72 15.55 -4.13
CA SER A 107 4.91 15.72 -2.93
C SER A 107 5.73 15.63 -1.65
N GLU A 108 5.66 16.67 -0.83
CA GLU A 108 6.25 16.70 0.51
C GLU A 108 5.76 15.54 1.39
N LEU A 109 4.48 15.17 1.27
CA LEU A 109 3.89 14.05 2.01
C LEU A 109 4.60 12.74 1.67
N VAL A 110 4.84 12.48 0.38
CA VAL A 110 5.51 11.27 -0.09
C VAL A 110 6.97 11.26 0.39
N ARG A 111 7.69 12.37 0.24
CA ARG A 111 9.08 12.50 0.75
C ARG A 111 9.17 12.22 2.24
N GLY A 112 8.25 12.76 3.03
CA GLY A 112 8.20 12.57 4.48
C GLY A 112 7.95 11.12 4.87
N ARG A 113 7.00 10.44 4.20
CA ARG A 113 6.73 9.01 4.43
C ARG A 113 7.90 8.12 4.00
N ALA A 114 8.54 8.42 2.86
CA ALA A 114 9.74 7.73 2.40
C ALA A 114 10.87 7.82 3.42
N ALA A 115 11.20 9.03 3.89
CA ALA A 115 12.22 9.24 4.90
C ALA A 115 11.91 8.51 6.21
N ALA A 116 10.65 8.46 6.64
CA ALA A 116 10.25 7.69 7.81
C ALA A 116 10.47 6.18 7.63
N ALA A 117 10.04 5.61 6.51
CA ALA A 117 10.24 4.19 6.20
C ALA A 117 11.73 3.83 6.13
N VAL A 118 12.53 4.61 5.40
CA VAL A 118 13.98 4.38 5.27
C VAL A 118 14.68 4.39 6.63
N ARG A 119 14.43 5.41 7.48
CA ARG A 119 15.03 5.50 8.83
C ARG A 119 14.70 4.29 9.69
N LYS A 120 13.42 3.87 9.67
CA LYS A 120 12.94 2.70 10.39
C LYS A 120 13.66 1.43 9.95
N MET A 121 13.79 1.23 8.64
CA MET A 121 14.38 0.02 8.07
C MET A 121 15.92 -0.02 8.17
N LEU A 122 16.57 1.15 8.19
CA LEU A 122 18.00 1.28 8.49
C LEU A 122 18.28 1.17 10.00
N GLY A 123 17.26 1.35 10.85
CA GLY A 123 17.45 1.47 12.30
C GLY A 123 18.26 2.72 12.68
N ARG A 124 18.16 3.80 11.91
CA ARG A 124 18.97 5.02 12.08
C ARG A 124 18.12 6.28 12.11
N ALA A 125 18.38 7.15 13.08
CA ALA A 125 17.76 8.46 13.19
C ALA A 125 18.47 9.48 12.28
N LEU A 126 18.34 9.31 10.96
CA LEU A 126 18.87 10.26 9.97
C LEU A 126 17.94 11.48 9.87
N ALA A 127 18.47 12.69 9.86
CA ALA A 127 17.66 13.89 9.66
C ALA A 127 17.24 14.03 8.19
N PHE A 128 15.99 14.41 7.96
CA PHE A 128 15.47 14.74 6.64
C PHE A 128 14.26 15.66 6.81
N ASP A 129 14.36 16.87 6.25
CA ASP A 129 13.25 17.81 6.19
C ASP A 129 12.61 17.70 4.79
N PRO A 130 11.37 17.20 4.67
CA PRO A 130 10.73 17.04 3.38
C PRO A 130 10.38 18.40 2.74
N SER A 131 10.30 19.49 3.51
CA SER A 131 9.97 20.84 3.03
C SER A 131 11.21 21.67 2.64
N ALA A 132 12.41 21.20 2.98
CA ALA A 132 13.65 21.91 2.70
C ALA A 132 13.92 22.07 1.20
N GLU A 133 14.82 23.01 0.88
CA GLU A 133 15.27 23.29 -0.47
C GLU A 133 15.81 22.01 -1.15
N PRO A 134 15.58 21.82 -2.47
CA PRO A 134 15.97 20.59 -3.16
C PRO A 134 17.43 20.18 -2.96
N ALA A 135 18.35 21.14 -2.95
CA ALA A 135 19.78 20.86 -2.75
C ALA A 135 20.12 20.39 -1.33
N GLU A 136 19.36 20.81 -0.32
CA GLU A 136 19.52 20.35 1.06
C GLU A 136 18.93 18.96 1.25
N ARG A 137 17.74 18.72 0.66
CA ARG A 137 17.12 17.39 0.64
C ARG A 137 18.00 16.36 -0.04
N GLU A 138 18.63 16.70 -1.18
CA GLU A 138 19.49 15.76 -1.88
C GLU A 138 20.70 15.34 -1.04
N LYS A 139 21.35 16.27 -0.32
CA LYS A 139 22.44 15.93 0.60
C LYS A 139 22.00 14.95 1.69
N ALA A 140 20.79 15.13 2.24
CA ALA A 140 20.23 14.24 3.23
C ALA A 140 19.85 12.87 2.62
N ALA A 141 19.29 12.86 1.41
CA ALA A 141 18.93 11.65 0.68
C ALA A 141 20.17 10.83 0.27
N GLU A 142 21.26 11.49 -0.17
CA GLU A 142 22.55 10.87 -0.45
C GLU A 142 23.10 10.10 0.76
N LEU A 143 22.96 10.67 1.96
CA LEU A 143 23.35 9.98 3.19
C LEU A 143 22.53 8.71 3.39
N MET A 144 21.20 8.78 3.24
CA MET A 144 20.33 7.60 3.34
C MET A 144 20.68 6.52 2.32
N ARG A 145 20.94 6.91 1.06
CA ARG A 145 21.37 6.01 -0.02
C ARG A 145 22.71 5.36 0.29
N LYS A 146 23.66 6.12 0.83
CA LYS A 146 24.98 5.62 1.24
C LYS A 146 24.86 4.61 2.39
N GLU A 147 24.04 4.91 3.40
CA GLU A 147 23.80 4.00 4.53
C GLU A 147 23.17 2.69 4.06
N TRP A 148 22.16 2.75 3.18
CA TRP A 148 21.59 1.54 2.58
C TRP A 148 22.63 0.74 1.79
N LYS A 149 23.42 1.39 0.93
CA LYS A 149 24.47 0.74 0.15
C LYS A 149 25.50 0.05 1.03
N GLY A 150 25.87 0.66 2.16
CA GLY A 150 26.81 0.08 3.12
C GLY A 150 26.21 -1.07 3.93
N LEU A 151 24.89 -1.09 4.13
CA LEU A 151 24.18 -2.10 4.91
C LEU A 151 23.71 -3.30 4.07
N LYS A 152 23.35 -3.08 2.80
CA LYS A 152 22.84 -4.10 1.88
C LYS A 152 23.86 -5.23 1.69
N GLY A 153 23.44 -6.47 1.98
CA GLY A 153 24.28 -7.67 1.88
C GLY A 153 25.22 -7.90 3.06
N THR A 154 25.12 -7.11 4.14
CA THR A 154 25.90 -7.36 5.36
C THR A 154 25.19 -8.33 6.31
N PRO A 155 25.93 -9.10 7.13
CA PRO A 155 25.32 -9.93 8.18
C PRO A 155 24.49 -9.12 9.19
N LEU A 156 24.90 -7.87 9.45
CA LEU A 156 24.19 -6.96 10.34
C LEU A 156 22.74 -6.73 9.89
N LEU A 157 22.51 -6.59 8.58
CA LEU A 157 21.18 -6.41 8.02
C LEU A 157 20.33 -7.68 8.21
N GLU A 158 20.90 -8.85 7.94
CA GLU A 158 20.19 -10.12 8.08
C GLU A 158 19.84 -10.40 9.55
N ASP A 159 20.74 -10.10 10.48
CA ASP A 159 20.47 -10.15 11.92
C ASP A 159 19.35 -9.19 12.34
N PHE A 160 19.33 -7.98 11.76
CA PHE A 160 18.29 -7.00 12.04
C PHE A 160 16.92 -7.48 11.51
N LYS A 161 16.86 -7.97 10.27
CA LYS A 161 15.65 -8.58 9.70
C LYS A 161 15.13 -9.73 10.55
N ALA A 162 16.02 -10.61 11.02
CA ALA A 162 15.66 -11.72 11.89
C ALA A 162 15.07 -11.24 13.23
N ARG A 163 15.69 -10.21 13.86
CA ARG A 163 15.17 -9.62 15.10
C ARG A 163 13.80 -8.97 14.90
N VAL A 164 13.60 -8.25 13.80
CA VAL A 164 12.30 -7.64 13.45
C VAL A 164 11.24 -8.72 13.29
N LYS A 165 11.50 -9.74 12.48
CA LYS A 165 10.56 -10.86 12.25
C LYS A 165 10.15 -11.55 13.55
N ASN A 166 11.10 -11.75 14.47
CA ASN A 166 10.83 -12.37 15.77
C ASN A 166 9.97 -11.48 16.69
N HIS A 167 10.06 -10.15 16.56
CA HIS A 167 9.23 -9.22 17.34
C HIS A 167 7.84 -9.00 16.71
N THR A 168 7.71 -9.07 15.39
CA THR A 168 6.44 -8.84 14.68
C THR A 168 5.60 -10.11 14.52
N GLY A 169 6.20 -11.30 14.49
CA GLY A 169 5.50 -12.59 14.38
C GLY A 169 5.02 -13.19 15.71
N GLY A 170 5.26 -12.52 16.83
CA GLY A 170 4.87 -12.97 18.19
C GLY A 170 3.68 -12.23 18.80
N MET A 171 3.01 -11.36 18.04
CA MET A 171 1.80 -10.63 18.45
C MET A 171 0.58 -11.11 17.68
#